data_AF-A0A1C6CRK7-F1
#
_entry.id   AF-A0A1C6CRK7-F1
#
_cell.length_a   1.000
_cell.length_b   1.000
_cell.length_c   1.000
_cell.angle_alpha   90.00
_cell.angle_beta   90.00
_cell.angle_gamma   90.00
#
_symmetry.space_group_name_H-M   'P 1'
#
loop_
_entity.id
_entity.type
_entity.pdbx_description
1 polymer ?
#
loop_
_entity_poly.entity_id
_entity_poly.type
_entity_poly.pdbx_seq_one_letter_code
_entity_poly.pdbx_strand_id
1 'polypeptide(L)' 'METLKHKPYMKLKGKMKENNIIANDLAHLLNISSTAVLQKINGQSDFFLSEATKIVNEYNWKYEIFLN' A
#
# COMPACT_ATOMS: atom_id res chain seq x y z
N MET A 1 -4.31 -15.34 16.96
CA MET A 1 -3.47 -14.78 15.87
C MET A 1 -4.43 -14.30 14.80
N GLU A 2 -4.43 -13.01 14.45
CA GLU A 2 -5.26 -12.54 13.33
C GLU A 2 -4.80 -13.23 12.05
N THR A 3 -5.73 -13.84 11.34
CA THR A 3 -5.51 -14.41 10.02
C THR A 3 -5.35 -13.27 9.01
N LEU A 4 -4.25 -13.28 8.26
CA LEU A 4 -4.03 -12.33 7.18
C LEU A 4 -5.12 -12.49 6.12
N LYS A 5 -5.67 -11.37 5.62
CA LYS A 5 -6.60 -11.35 4.49
C LYS A 5 -5.91 -11.66 3.17
N HIS A 6 -4.65 -11.27 3.03
CA HIS A 6 -3.80 -11.59 1.88
C HIS A 6 -2.32 -11.61 2.27
N LYS A 7 -1.46 -12.13 1.40
CA LYS A 7 0.01 -12.04 1.60
C LYS A 7 0.45 -10.56 1.56
N PRO A 8 1.50 -10.16 2.30
CA PRO A 8 1.99 -8.78 2.22
C PRO A 8 2.32 -8.37 0.78
N TYR A 9 2.00 -7.13 0.40
CA TYR A 9 2.29 -6.60 -0.93
C TYR A 9 3.79 -6.34 -1.10
N MET A 10 4.56 -7.38 -1.43
CA MET A 10 6.02 -7.31 -1.49
C MET A 10 6.51 -6.37 -2.59
N LYS A 11 5.81 -6.31 -3.74
CA LYS A 11 6.14 -5.38 -4.83
C LYS A 11 5.91 -3.92 -4.42
N LEU A 12 4.81 -3.61 -3.75
CA LEU A 12 4.56 -2.27 -3.20
C LEU A 12 5.65 -1.87 -2.20
N LYS A 13 6.04 -2.77 -1.28
CA LYS A 13 7.16 -2.52 -0.34
C LYS A 13 8.47 -2.23 -1.07
N GLY A 14 8.77 -2.99 -2.13
CA GLY A 14 9.94 -2.76 -2.98
C GLY A 14 9.90 -1.38 -3.63
N LYS A 15 8.78 -1.03 -4.27
CA LYS A 15 8.58 0.28 -4.91
C LYS A 15 8.68 1.45 -3.94
N MET A 16 8.12 1.32 -2.75
CA MET A 16 8.27 2.32 -1.70
C MET A 16 9.74 2.55 -1.34
N LYS A 17 10.50 1.46 -1.14
CA LYS A 17 11.93 1.55 -0.83
C LYS A 17 12.75 2.17 -1.98
N GLU A 18 12.49 1.77 -3.21
CA GLU A 18 13.16 2.30 -4.41
C GLU A 18 12.97 3.81 -4.59
N ASN A 19 11.86 4.36 -4.11
CA ASN A 19 11.48 5.76 -4.30
C ASN A 19 11.55 6.59 -3.01
N ASN A 20 12.14 6.06 -1.94
CA ASN A 20 12.22 6.70 -0.61
C ASN A 20 10.87 7.11 -0.02
N ILE A 21 9.81 6.36 -0.33
CA ILE A 21 8.45 6.59 0.17
C ILE A 21 8.27 5.83 1.48
N ILE A 22 7.80 6.52 2.51
CA ILE A 22 7.46 5.94 3.81
C ILE A 22 5.94 5.78 3.96
N ALA A 23 5.50 4.99 4.93
CA ALA A 23 4.07 4.74 5.15
C ALA A 23 3.28 6.04 5.44
N ASN A 24 3.95 7.05 6.00
CA ASN A 24 3.32 8.34 6.28
C ASN A 24 2.97 9.13 5.01
N ASP A 25 3.77 9.00 3.94
CA ASP A 25 3.48 9.67 2.66
C ASP A 25 2.20 9.12 2.04
N LEU A 26 2.06 7.78 2.03
CA LEU A 26 0.84 7.12 1.58
C LEU A 26 -0.35 7.46 2.49
N ALA A 27 -0.12 7.60 3.79
CA ALA A 27 -1.16 7.98 4.74
C ALA A 27 -1.72 9.37 4.43
N HIS A 28 -0.85 10.34 4.13
CA HIS A 28 -1.23 11.68 3.69
C HIS A 28 -1.98 11.66 2.36
N LEU A 29 -1.49 10.91 1.35
CA LEU A 29 -2.15 10.77 0.05
C LEU A 29 -3.57 10.20 0.16
N LEU A 30 -3.75 9.22 1.03
CA LEU A 30 -5.02 8.50 1.18
C LEU A 30 -5.95 9.13 2.22
N ASN A 31 -5.48 10.09 3.00
CA ASN A 31 -6.17 10.68 4.16
C ASN A 31 -6.61 9.61 5.18
N ILE A 32 -5.68 8.71 5.54
CA ILE A 32 -5.86 7.66 6.56
C ILE A 32 -4.64 7.65 7.51
N SER A 33 -4.66 6.84 8.56
CA SER A 33 -3.51 6.71 9.45
C SER A 33 -2.37 5.88 8.83
N SER A 34 -1.13 6.17 9.20
CA SER A 34 0.04 5.36 8.81
C SER A 34 -0.07 3.91 9.30
N THR A 35 -0.70 3.68 10.45
CA THR A 35 -1.04 2.34 10.93
C THR A 35 -1.98 1.61 9.98
N ALA A 36 -3.03 2.27 9.47
CA ALA A 36 -3.94 1.66 8.51
C ALA A 36 -3.21 1.31 7.20
N VAL A 37 -2.32 2.18 6.71
CA VAL A 37 -1.44 1.87 5.56
C VAL A 37 -0.59 0.63 5.83
N LEU A 38 0.06 0.55 6.99
CA LEU A 38 0.90 -0.60 7.35
C LEU A 38 0.10 -1.89 7.46
N GLN A 39 -1.11 -1.83 8.03
CA GLN A 39 -2.03 -2.96 8.09
C GLN A 39 -2.45 -3.43 6.68
N LYS A 40 -2.66 -2.50 5.75
CA LYS A 40 -2.96 -2.82 4.34
C LYS A 40 -1.76 -3.47 3.65
N ILE A 41 -0.59 -2.87 3.76
CA ILE A 41 0.67 -3.37 3.19
C ILE A 41 1.02 -4.78 3.70
N ASN A 42 0.78 -5.05 4.99
CA ASN A 42 1.13 -6.30 5.65
C ASN A 42 0.01 -7.36 5.64
N GLY A 43 -1.13 -7.07 5.01
CA GLY A 43 -2.19 -8.05 4.76
C GLY A 43 -3.22 -8.24 5.86
N GLN A 44 -3.25 -7.39 6.89
CA GLN A 44 -4.32 -7.38 7.89
C GLN A 44 -5.63 -6.79 7.33
N SER A 45 -5.52 -5.87 6.37
CA SER A 45 -6.64 -5.36 5.58
C SER A 45 -6.20 -5.15 4.14
N ASP A 46 -7.11 -4.81 3.24
CA ASP A 46 -6.81 -4.63 1.81
C ASP A 46 -6.96 -3.14 1.42
N PHE A 47 -6.30 -2.72 0.33
CA PHE A 47 -6.53 -1.40 -0.26
C PHE A 47 -7.86 -1.42 -1.03
N PHE A 48 -8.67 -0.37 -0.85
CA PHE A 48 -9.79 -0.15 -1.75
C PHE A 48 -9.26 0.17 -3.15
N LEU A 49 -10.03 -0.17 -4.20
CA LEU A 49 -9.66 0.16 -5.57
C LEU A 49 -9.38 1.67 -5.75
N SER A 50 -10.14 2.52 -5.06
CA SER A 50 -9.92 3.98 -5.06
C SER A 50 -8.60 4.40 -4.42
N GLU A 51 -8.16 3.73 -3.35
CA GLU A 51 -6.85 3.96 -2.73
C GLU A 51 -5.72 3.50 -3.64
N ALA A 52 -5.84 2.30 -4.21
CA ALA A 52 -4.89 1.76 -5.17
C ALA A 52 -4.77 2.69 -6.39
N THR A 53 -5.89 3.19 -6.92
CA THR A 53 -5.94 4.14 -8.03
C THR A 53 -5.19 5.43 -7.70
N LYS A 54 -5.38 5.98 -6.51
CA LYS A 54 -4.65 7.18 -6.07
C LYS A 54 -3.14 6.94 -6.04
N ILE A 55 -2.69 5.82 -5.47
CA ILE A 55 -1.26 5.48 -5.38
C ILE A 55 -0.65 5.35 -6.78
N VAL A 56 -1.27 4.59 -7.68
CA VAL A 56 -0.69 4.37 -9.01
C VAL A 56 -0.65 5.65 -9.85
N ASN A 57 -1.64 6.53 -9.70
CA ASN A 57 -1.66 7.81 -10.40
C ASN A 57 -0.61 8.79 -9.84
N GLU A 58 -0.51 8.90 -8.52
CA GLU A 58 0.45 9.80 -7.85
C GLU A 58 1.90 9.47 -8.23
N TYR A 59 2.26 8.19 -8.21
CA TYR A 59 3.64 7.75 -8.45
C TYR A 59 3.89 7.23 -9.88
N ASN A 60 2.90 7.34 -10.77
CA ASN A 60 2.94 6.79 -12.13
C ASN A 60 3.40 5.32 -12.16
N TRP A 61 2.82 4.50 -11.29
CA TRP A 61 3.09 3.06 -11.19
C TRP A 61 2.00 2.24 -11.87
N LYS A 62 2.23 0.93 -12.00
CA LYS A 62 1.25 -0.03 -12.51
C LYS A 62 0.56 -0.76 -11.35
N TYR A 63 -0.69 -1.18 -11.56
CA TYR A 63 -1.46 -1.95 -10.56
C TYR A 63 -0.82 -3.28 -10.14
N GLU A 64 0.14 -3.79 -10.92
CA GLU A 64 0.87 -5.03 -10.62
C GLU A 64 1.59 -5.00 -9.26
N ILE A 65 1.82 -3.82 -8.67
CA ILE A 65 2.39 -3.66 -7.33
C ILE A 65 1.48 -4.21 -6.21
N PHE A 66 0.17 -4.34 -6.48
CA PHE A 66 -0.82 -4.94 -5.59
C PHE A 66 -1.11 -6.42 -5.94
N LEU A 67 -0.41 -6.99 -6.92
CA LEU A 67 -0.55 -8.41 -7.27
C LEU A 67 0.58 -9.21 -6.61
N ASN A 68 0.19 -10.10 -5.70
CA ASN A 68 1.09 -11.06 -5.06
C ASN A 68 1.39 -12.25 -5.96
#